data_AF-A0A8D8SQ08-F1
#
_entry.id   AF-A0A8D8SQ08-F1
#
_cell.length_a   1.000
_cell.length_b   1.000
_cell.length_c   1.000
_cell.angle_alpha   90.00
_cell.angle_beta   90.00
_cell.angle_gamma   90.00
#
_symmetry.space_group_name_H-M   'P 1'
#
loop_
_entity.id
_entity.type
_entity.pdbx_description
1 polymer ?
#
loop_
_entity_poly.entity_id
_entity_poly.type
_entity_poly.pdbx_seq_one_letter_code
_entity_poly.pdbx_strand_id
1 'polypeptide(L)'
;RLQPNEGVEMQILNKLPGLKNKYELQLTKLDFNFYRNNEYKTDAYELLILEIMYGIQSHFVSCEELEESWKWIDPIINGCKITKKKPILYKSGSWGPEESNFLIKKDGREWNKYN
;
A
#
# COMPACT_ATOMS: atom_id res chain seq x y z
N ARG A 1 2.76 -3.14 -6.24
CA ARG A 1 1.61 -2.31 -6.68
C ARG A 1 0.40 -3.21 -6.87
N LEU A 2 -0.69 -2.95 -6.15
CA LEU A 2 -1.91 -3.76 -6.25
C LEU A 2 -2.79 -3.36 -7.43
N GLN A 3 -3.03 -2.07 -7.68
CA GLN A 3 -3.74 -1.53 -8.86
C GLN A 3 -3.37 -0.04 -9.06
N PRO A 4 -3.53 0.54 -10.28
CA PRO A 4 -3.62 -0.12 -11.58
C PRO A 4 -2.28 -0.76 -12.00
N ASN A 5 -2.28 -1.61 -13.04
CA ASN A 5 -1.09 -2.31 -13.55
C ASN A 5 -0.38 -3.16 -12.48
N GLU A 6 -1.00 -4.28 -12.10
CA GLU A 6 -0.56 -5.15 -11.01
C GLU A 6 0.88 -5.62 -11.24
N GLY A 7 1.71 -5.47 -10.21
CA GLY A 7 3.13 -5.77 -10.35
C GLY A 7 3.89 -5.70 -9.03
N VAL A 8 5.02 -6.37 -8.98
CA VAL A 8 5.96 -6.33 -7.85
C VAL A 8 7.23 -5.65 -8.32
N GLU A 9 7.56 -4.52 -7.70
CA GLU A 9 8.83 -3.81 -7.89
C GLU A 9 9.71 -4.05 -6.67
N MET A 10 10.96 -4.44 -6.90
CA MET A 10 11.98 -4.55 -5.86
C MET A 10 13.17 -3.67 -6.22
N GLN A 11 13.58 -2.81 -5.28
CA GLN A 11 14.78 -2.00 -5.42
C GLN A 11 15.95 -2.71 -4.75
N ILE A 12 17.00 -2.97 -5.51
CA ILE A 12 18.20 -3.68 -5.04
C ILE A 12 19.42 -2.84 -5.35
N LEU A 13 20.38 -2.82 -4.43
CA LEU A 13 21.71 -2.29 -4.69
C LEU A 13 22.53 -3.35 -5.44
N ASN A 14 22.84 -3.08 -6.70
CA ASN A 14 23.72 -3.92 -7.50
C ASN A 14 25.03 -3.19 -7.77
N LYS A 15 26.12 -3.95 -7.97
CA LYS A 15 27.38 -3.38 -8.42
C LYS A 15 27.21 -2.78 -9.82
N LEU A 16 27.76 -1.58 -10.03
CA LEU A 16 27.83 -0.96 -11.35
C LEU A 16 28.64 -1.85 -12.30
N PRO A 17 28.06 -2.28 -13.44
CA PRO A 17 28.78 -3.07 -14.42
C PRO A 17 29.85 -2.20 -15.08
N GLY A 18 31.12 -2.53 -14.88
CA GLY A 18 32.23 -1.79 -15.50
C GLY A 18 33.60 -2.17 -14.94
N LEU A 19 34.64 -1.97 -15.76
CA LEU A 19 36.03 -2.26 -15.39
C LEU A 19 36.66 -1.15 -14.52
N LYS A 20 36.15 0.08 -14.61
CA LYS A 20 36.68 1.26 -13.90
C LYS A 20 36.14 1.43 -12.48
N ASN A 21 34.93 0.93 -12.20
CA ASN A 21 34.19 1.27 -10.99
C ASN A 21 34.06 0.04 -10.08
N LYS A 22 35.19 -0.48 -9.60
CA LYS A 22 35.26 -1.81 -8.93
C LYS A 22 34.33 -1.98 -7.72
N TYR A 23 33.88 -0.89 -7.09
CA TYR A 23 33.09 -0.92 -5.85
C TYR A 23 31.90 0.05 -5.81
N GLU A 24 31.51 0.66 -6.94
CA GLU A 24 30.35 1.53 -6.92
C GLU A 24 29.05 0.72 -6.99
N LEU A 25 28.09 1.10 -6.15
CA LEU A 25 26.77 0.51 -6.11
C LEU A 25 25.79 1.40 -6.86
N GLN A 26 24.87 0.79 -7.60
CA GLN A 26 23.74 1.45 -8.23
C GLN A 26 22.44 0.81 -7.75
N LEU A 27 21.45 1.66 -7.46
CA LEU A 27 20.10 1.22 -7.21
C LEU A 27 19.47 0.78 -8.53
N THR A 28 19.14 -0.51 -8.63
CA THR A 28 18.46 -1.10 -9.79
C THR A 28 17.05 -1.53 -9.38
N LYS A 29 16.10 -1.35 -10.31
CA LYS A 29 14.72 -1.78 -10.15
C LYS A 29 14.52 -3.12 -10.85
N LEU A 30 14.09 -4.13 -10.10
CA LEU A 30 13.54 -5.36 -10.67
C LEU A 30 12.03 -5.20 -10.73
N ASP A 31 11.48 -5.24 -11.94
CA ASP A 31 10.05 -5.05 -12.18
C ASP A 31 9.43 -6.36 -12.69
N PHE A 32 8.51 -6.91 -11.91
CA PHE A 32 7.66 -8.04 -12.28
C PHE A 32 6.26 -7.52 -12.54
N ASN A 33 5.93 -7.30 -13.82
CA ASN A 33 4.63 -6.79 -14.22
C ASN A 33 3.69 -7.94 -14.59
N PHE A 34 2.57 -8.09 -13.86
CA PHE A 34 1.51 -9.05 -14.15
C PHE A 34 0.49 -8.52 -15.15
N TYR A 35 0.55 -7.21 -15.44
CA TYR A 35 -0.32 -6.59 -16.42
C TYR A 35 0.03 -7.07 -17.83
N ARG A 36 -0.74 -8.04 -18.33
CA ARG A 36 -0.75 -8.42 -19.75
C ARG A 36 -1.98 -7.82 -20.42
N ASN A 37 -1.74 -7.05 -21.48
CA ASN A 37 -2.82 -6.59 -22.36
C ASN A 37 -3.52 -7.84 -22.94
N ASN A 38 -4.81 -8.02 -22.65
CA ASN A 38 -5.74 -9.04 -23.19
C ASN A 38 -6.03 -10.29 -22.34
N GLU A 39 -5.61 -10.38 -21.08
CA GLU A 39 -6.13 -11.43 -20.18
C GLU A 39 -7.37 -10.93 -19.42
N TYR A 40 -8.44 -11.75 -19.39
CA TYR A 40 -9.65 -11.45 -18.59
C TYR A 40 -9.24 -11.36 -17.13
N LYS A 41 -9.38 -10.17 -16.54
CA LYS A 41 -9.18 -10.00 -15.11
C LYS A 41 -10.49 -10.33 -14.41
N THR A 42 -10.48 -11.39 -13.61
CA THR A 42 -11.59 -11.72 -12.72
C THR A 42 -11.83 -10.55 -11.78
N ASP A 43 -13.07 -10.08 -11.73
CA ASP A 43 -13.44 -9.01 -10.80
C ASP A 43 -13.39 -9.52 -9.34
N ALA A 44 -13.19 -8.61 -8.40
CA ALA A 44 -13.12 -8.96 -6.98
C ALA A 44 -14.38 -9.69 -6.51
N TYR A 45 -15.57 -9.28 -6.99
CA TYR A 45 -16.82 -9.93 -6.61
C TYR A 45 -17.01 -11.30 -7.26
N GLU A 46 -16.54 -11.50 -8.49
CA GLU A 46 -16.61 -12.81 -9.16
C GLU A 46 -15.83 -13.85 -8.36
N LEU A 47 -14.62 -13.49 -7.91
CA LEU A 47 -13.78 -14.36 -7.09
C LEU A 47 -14.45 -14.68 -5.74
N LEU A 48 -14.96 -13.66 -5.03
CA LEU A 48 -15.62 -13.85 -3.73
C LEU A 48 -16.85 -14.75 -3.85
N ILE A 49 -17.66 -14.60 -4.89
CA ILE A 49 -18.83 -15.45 -5.13
C ILE A 49 -18.39 -16.89 -5.43
N LEU A 50 -17.36 -17.07 -6.27
CA LEU A 50 -16.82 -18.37 -6.59
C LEU A 50 -16.30 -19.10 -5.34
N GLU A 51 -15.63 -18.38 -4.44
CA GLU A 51 -15.12 -18.94 -3.19
C GLU A 51 -16.22 -19.39 -2.24
N ILE A 52 -17.32 -18.64 -2.16
CA ILE A 52 -18.52 -19.06 -1.42
C ILE A 52 -19.07 -20.38 -1.99
N MET A 53 -19.13 -20.51 -3.32
CA MET A 53 -19.60 -21.74 -3.97
C MET A 53 -18.71 -22.94 -3.64
N TYR A 54 -17.40 -22.73 -3.44
CA TYR A 54 -16.46 -23.77 -3.02
C TYR A 54 -16.35 -23.96 -1.50
N GLY A 55 -17.07 -23.16 -0.70
CA GLY A 55 -16.97 -23.19 0.76
C GLY A 55 -15.62 -22.72 1.30
N ILE A 56 -14.88 -21.90 0.55
CA ILE A 56 -13.59 -21.34 0.94
C ILE A 56 -13.83 -19.98 1.62
N GLN A 57 -13.37 -19.83 2.86
CA GLN A 57 -13.59 -18.60 3.65
C GLN A 57 -12.33 -17.70 3.75
N SER A 58 -11.24 -17.99 3.03
CA SER A 58 -9.94 -17.33 3.23
C SER A 58 -9.91 -15.83 2.97
N HIS A 59 -10.80 -15.30 2.12
CA HIS A 59 -10.88 -13.86 1.84
C HIS A 59 -12.03 -13.15 2.57
N PHE A 60 -12.72 -13.86 3.46
CA PHE A 60 -13.77 -13.26 4.29
C PHE A 60 -13.23 -12.96 5.68
N VAL A 61 -13.51 -11.75 6.15
CA VAL A 61 -13.13 -11.32 7.50
C VAL A 61 -13.92 -12.13 8.53
N SER A 62 -13.22 -12.69 9.51
CA SER A 62 -13.85 -13.43 10.61
C SER A 62 -14.50 -12.48 11.64
N CYS A 63 -15.46 -12.97 12.45
CA CYS A 63 -16.07 -12.15 13.49
C CYS A 63 -15.04 -11.64 14.51
N GLU A 64 -14.07 -12.46 14.88
CA GLU A 64 -13.02 -12.09 15.83
C GLU A 64 -12.11 -10.99 15.24
N GLU A 65 -11.70 -11.12 13.98
CA GLU A 65 -10.89 -10.10 13.28
C GLU A 65 -11.65 -8.76 13.16
N LEU A 66 -12.96 -8.83 12.90
CA LEU A 66 -13.82 -7.66 12.86
C LEU A 66 -13.88 -6.96 14.23
N GLU A 67 -14.08 -7.71 15.31
CA GLU A 67 -14.12 -7.16 16.68
C GLU A 67 -12.79 -6.50 17.07
N GLU A 68 -11.65 -7.13 16.78
CA GLU A 68 -10.33 -6.55 17.07
C GLU A 68 -10.06 -5.29 16.24
N SER A 69 -10.48 -5.28 14.97
CA SER A 69 -10.39 -4.08 14.12
C SER A 69 -11.17 -2.91 14.71
N TRP A 70 -12.39 -3.16 15.22
CA TRP A 70 -13.20 -2.12 15.86
C TRP A 70 -12.62 -1.67 17.20
N LYS A 71 -12.10 -2.58 18.03
CA LYS A 71 -11.39 -2.20 19.27
C LYS A 71 -10.24 -1.23 19.02
N TRP A 72 -9.56 -1.34 17.87
CA TRP A 72 -8.49 -0.43 17.49
C TRP A 72 -9.00 0.92 16.93
N ILE A 73 -10.08 0.90 16.14
CA ILE A 73 -10.63 2.09 15.46
C ILE A 73 -11.46 2.97 16.42
N ASP A 74 -12.24 2.37 17.32
CA ASP A 74 -13.17 3.09 18.20
C ASP A 74 -12.49 4.18 19.06
N PRO A 75 -11.33 3.95 19.69
CA PRO A 75 -10.61 4.99 20.42
C PRO A 75 -10.20 6.17 19.53
N ILE A 76 -9.84 5.92 18.26
CA ILE A 76 -9.46 6.96 17.30
C ILE A 76 -10.68 7.82 16.97
N ILE A 77 -11.82 7.18 16.68
CA ILE A 77 -13.09 7.88 16.41
C ILE A 77 -13.50 8.72 17.62
N ASN A 78 -13.44 8.14 18.82
CA ASN A 78 -13.79 8.85 20.06
C ASN A 78 -12.85 10.02 20.34
N GLY A 79 -11.54 9.85 20.12
CA GLY A 79 -10.55 10.93 20.22
C GLY A 79 -10.84 12.09 19.27
N CYS A 80 -11.21 11.78 18.02
CA CYS A 80 -11.64 12.79 17.05
C CYS A 80 -12.90 13.54 17.49
N LYS A 81 -13.90 12.83 18.05
CA LYS A 81 -15.14 13.44 18.58
C LYS A 81 -14.89 14.35 19.78
N ILE A 82 -14.01 13.95 20.70
CA ILE A 82 -13.69 14.72 21.92
C ILE A 82 -12.90 15.98 21.57
N THR A 83 -11.84 15.83 20.76
CA THR A 83 -10.96 16.95 20.39
C THR A 83 -11.63 17.97 19.47
N LYS A 84 -12.66 17.54 18.71
CA LYS A 84 -13.36 18.35 17.70
C LYS A 84 -12.41 19.07 16.74
N LYS A 85 -11.21 18.51 16.54
CA LYS A 85 -10.19 19.10 15.69
C LYS A 85 -10.62 18.96 14.24
N LYS A 86 -10.64 20.07 13.51
CA LYS A 86 -10.94 20.04 12.07
C LYS A 86 -9.80 19.33 11.33
N PRO A 87 -10.11 18.53 10.29
CA PRO A 87 -9.09 17.98 9.39
C PRO A 87 -8.26 19.10 8.78
N ILE A 88 -6.98 18.82 8.55
CA ILE A 88 -6.07 19.75 7.90
C ILE A 88 -6.36 19.70 6.39
N LEU A 89 -6.61 20.87 5.81
CA LEU A 89 -6.92 20.98 4.39
C LEU A 89 -5.67 20.80 3.54
N TYR A 90 -5.85 20.23 2.35
CA TYR A 90 -4.79 20.04 1.38
C TYR A 90 -5.33 20.29 -0.04
N LYS A 91 -4.43 20.59 -0.97
CA LYS A 91 -4.77 20.88 -2.36
C LYS A 91 -5.20 19.59 -3.07
N SER A 92 -6.27 19.64 -3.86
CA SER A 92 -6.66 18.51 -4.72
C SER A 92 -5.51 18.09 -5.65
N GLY A 93 -5.29 16.77 -5.77
CA GLY A 93 -4.16 16.18 -6.49
C GLY A 93 -2.84 16.15 -5.70
N SER A 94 -2.78 16.69 -4.48
CA SER A 94 -1.63 16.47 -3.59
C SER A 94 -1.78 15.15 -2.83
N TRP A 95 -0.66 14.67 -2.28
CA TRP A 95 -0.59 13.50 -1.41
C TRP A 95 -1.12 13.74 0.02
N GLY A 96 -1.80 14.85 0.27
CA GLY A 96 -2.25 15.27 1.59
C GLY A 96 -1.49 16.48 2.15
N PRO A 97 -1.69 16.79 3.45
CA PRO A 97 -1.06 17.91 4.15
C PRO A 97 0.38 17.59 4.57
N GLU A 98 1.21 18.62 4.83
CA GLU A 98 2.61 18.43 5.23
C GLU A 98 2.75 17.65 6.56
N GLU A 99 1.77 17.78 7.44
CA GLU A 99 1.66 17.07 8.70
C GLU A 99 1.66 15.54 8.53
N SER A 100 1.20 15.03 7.38
CA SER A 100 1.31 13.60 7.05
C SER A 100 2.77 13.18 6.85
N ASN A 101 3.59 14.02 6.22
CA ASN A 101 5.03 13.76 6.06
C ASN A 101 5.75 13.87 7.41
N PHE A 102 5.39 14.87 8.23
CA PHE A 102 5.98 15.03 9.56
C PHE A 102 5.65 13.85 10.49
N LEU A 103 4.47 13.25 10.36
CA LEU A 103 4.06 12.10 11.18
C LEU A 103 5.02 10.92 11.04
N ILE A 104 5.30 10.50 9.80
CA ILE A 104 6.16 9.34 9.52
C ILE A 104 7.66 9.66 9.66
N LYS A 105 8.04 10.92 9.46
CA LYS A 105 9.45 11.36 9.57
C LYS A 105 9.98 11.26 11.00
N LYS A 106 9.09 11.30 12.01
CA LYS A 106 9.44 11.01 13.41
C LYS A 106 10.06 9.63 13.59
N ASP A 107 9.63 8.66 12.78
CA ASP A 107 10.15 7.29 12.80
C ASP A 107 11.32 7.08 11.83
N GLY A 108 11.87 8.17 11.26
CA GLY A 108 12.94 8.13 10.26
C GLY A 108 12.48 7.60 8.90
N ARG A 109 11.17 7.59 8.63
CA ARG A 109 10.57 7.06 7.41
C ARG A 109 10.10 8.19 6.50
N GLU A 110 10.06 7.92 5.20
CA GLU A 110 9.51 8.83 4.19
C GLU A 110 8.51 8.08 3.31
N TRP A 111 7.47 8.77 2.86
CA TRP A 111 6.47 8.18 1.96
C TRP A 111 7.15 7.87 0.62
N ASN A 112 6.97 6.65 0.14
CA ASN A 112 7.43 6.31 -1.20
C ASN A 112 6.59 7.08 -2.24
N LYS A 113 7.20 8.11 -2.84
CA LYS A 113 6.57 8.88 -3.91
C LYS A 113 6.74 8.11 -5.20
N TYR A 114 5.67 7.47 -5.65
CA TYR A 114 5.60 6.97 -7.01
C TYR A 114 5.60 8.17 -7.97
N ASN A 115 6.63 8.26 -8.80
CA ASN A 115 6.62 9.00 -10.06
C ASN A 115 6.52 7.99 -11.20
#